data_AF-A0A7J7MQ65-F1
#
_entry.id   AF-A0A7J7MQ65-F1
#
_cell.length_a   1.000
_cell.length_b   1.000
_cell.length_c   1.000
_cell.angle_alpha   90.00
_cell.angle_beta   90.00
_cell.angle_gamma   90.00
#
_symmetry.space_group_name_H-M   'P 1'
#
loop_
_entity.id
_entity.type
_entity.pdbx_description
1 polymer ?
#
loop_
_entity_poly.entity_id
_entity_poly.type
_entity_poly.pdbx_seq_one_letter_code
_entity_poly.pdbx_strand_id
1 'polypeptide(L)'
;MEEGRFIHFQSEENTIEQILQKEKSAAGVLCHLKKRQPTLAMSIELAKDVVGIVATFGKVGGENISRLFSYYIGLDTMMAIVCKILKGVKALETYDNEG
;
A
#
# COMPACT_ATOMS: atom_id res chain seq x y z
N MET A 1 -11.10 -20.07 18.87
CA MET A 1 -10.92 -18.67 18.40
C MET A 1 -9.69 -18.59 17.48
N GLU A 2 -9.67 -19.37 16.39
CA GLU A 2 -8.49 -19.51 15.53
C GLU A 2 -8.85 -19.33 14.04
N GLU A 3 -10.02 -19.78 13.62
CA GLU A 3 -10.58 -19.58 12.27
C GLU A 3 -10.67 -18.09 11.88
N GLY A 4 -11.16 -17.23 12.78
CA GLY A 4 -11.23 -15.78 12.52
C GLY A 4 -9.86 -15.11 12.30
N ARG A 5 -8.78 -15.71 12.81
CA ARG A 5 -7.40 -15.21 12.65
C ARG A 5 -6.76 -15.69 11.35
N PHE A 6 -7.18 -16.86 10.84
CA PHE A 6 -6.68 -17.44 9.60
C PHE A 6 -7.29 -16.77 8.34
N ILE A 7 -8.60 -16.50 8.37
CA ILE A 7 -9.30 -15.76 7.30
C ILE A 7 -8.75 -14.32 7.20
N HIS A 8 -8.34 -13.75 8.34
CA HIS A 8 -7.79 -12.41 8.45
C HIS A 8 -6.44 -12.24 7.73
N PHE A 9 -5.55 -13.24 7.82
CA PHE A 9 -4.25 -13.21 7.14
C PHE A 9 -4.41 -13.36 5.62
N GLN A 10 -5.28 -14.29 5.18
CA GLN A 10 -5.56 -14.49 3.77
C GLN A 10 -6.11 -13.23 3.08
N SER A 11 -6.99 -12.46 3.75
CA SER A 11 -7.55 -11.24 3.16
C SER A 11 -6.51 -10.15 2.86
N GLU A 12 -5.49 -10.04 3.71
CA GLU A 12 -4.44 -9.03 3.58
C GLU A 12 -3.40 -9.45 2.56
N GLU A 13 -3.01 -10.72 2.58
CA GLU A 13 -2.12 -11.30 1.57
C GLU A 13 -2.73 -11.22 0.16
N ASN A 14 -4.03 -11.55 0.03
CA ASN A 14 -4.78 -11.38 -1.23
C ASN A 14 -4.79 -9.93 -1.71
N THR A 15 -4.88 -8.97 -0.79
CA THR A 15 -4.84 -7.53 -1.14
C THR A 15 -3.45 -7.13 -1.63
N ILE A 16 -2.39 -7.62 -0.97
CA ILE A 16 -1.00 -7.38 -1.40
C ILE A 16 -0.74 -8.00 -2.78
N GLU A 17 -1.26 -9.20 -3.06
CA GLU A 17 -1.16 -9.82 -4.38
C GLU A 17 -1.83 -8.98 -5.47
N GLN A 18 -3.01 -8.43 -5.18
CA GLN A 18 -3.70 -7.52 -6.12
C GLN A 18 -2.90 -6.24 -6.36
N ILE A 19 -2.21 -5.71 -5.35
CA ILE A 19 -1.29 -4.56 -5.50
C ILE A 19 -0.08 -4.93 -6.36
N LEU A 20 0.52 -6.11 -6.13
CA LEU A 20 1.70 -6.58 -6.87
C LEU A 20 1.42 -6.76 -8.37
N GLN A 21 0.18 -7.10 -8.75
CA GLN A 21 -0.26 -7.17 -10.15
C GLN A 21 -0.29 -5.80 -10.84
N LYS A 22 -0.29 -4.69 -10.09
CA LYS A 22 -0.25 -3.31 -10.60
C LYS A 22 1.19 -2.81 -10.71
N GLU A 23 2.01 -3.51 -11.49
CA GLU A 23 3.47 -3.32 -11.55
C GLU A 23 3.92 -1.89 -11.96
N LYS A 24 3.10 -1.16 -12.71
CA LYS A 24 3.39 0.21 -13.14
C LYS A 24 2.97 1.29 -12.12
N SER A 25 2.33 0.90 -11.01
CA SER A 25 1.93 1.82 -9.95
C SER A 25 3.03 1.97 -8.90
N ALA A 26 3.10 3.13 -8.26
CA ALA A 26 4.04 3.36 -7.15
C ALA A 26 3.81 2.37 -6.00
N ALA A 27 2.56 2.05 -5.69
CA ALA A 27 2.19 1.03 -4.71
C ALA A 27 2.71 -0.37 -5.07
N GLY A 28 2.56 -0.78 -6.34
CA GLY A 28 3.07 -2.04 -6.85
C GLY A 28 4.60 -2.13 -6.72
N VAL A 29 5.31 -1.09 -7.14
CA VAL A 29 6.77 -0.99 -7.01
C VAL A 29 7.19 -1.08 -5.54
N LEU A 30 6.54 -0.32 -4.65
CA LEU A 30 6.81 -0.35 -3.21
C LEU A 30 6.59 -1.75 -2.62
N CYS A 31 5.53 -2.46 -3.01
CA CYS A 31 5.27 -3.84 -2.58
C CYS A 31 6.31 -4.83 -3.11
N HIS A 32 6.74 -4.71 -4.37
CA HIS A 32 7.81 -5.55 -4.93
C HIS A 32 9.15 -5.33 -4.22
N LEU A 33 9.49 -4.08 -3.90
CA LEU A 33 10.69 -3.73 -3.14
C LEU A 33 10.66 -4.35 -1.73
N LYS A 34 9.54 -4.20 -1.02
CA LYS A 34 9.34 -4.80 0.32
C LYS A 34 9.46 -6.34 0.29
N LYS A 35 8.94 -7.00 -0.75
CA LYS A 35 8.98 -8.47 -0.90
C LYS A 35 10.39 -9.01 -1.19
N ARG A 36 11.20 -8.28 -1.97
CA ARG A 36 12.52 -8.75 -2.43
C ARG A 36 13.67 -8.47 -1.47
N GLN A 37 13.56 -7.45 -0.61
CA GLN A 37 14.68 -7.02 0.25
C GLN A 37 14.22 -6.69 1.68
N PRO A 38 14.00 -7.69 2.55
CA PRO A 38 13.65 -7.42 3.95
C PRO A 38 14.69 -6.57 4.69
N THR A 39 15.96 -6.64 4.27
CA THR A 39 17.13 -5.99 4.90
C THR A 39 17.70 -4.80 4.13
N LEU A 40 17.25 -4.54 2.90
CA LEU A 40 17.75 -3.46 2.01
C LEU A 40 16.64 -2.55 1.45
N ALA A 41 15.36 -2.80 1.74
CA ALA A 41 14.23 -2.05 1.18
C ALA A 41 14.10 -0.58 1.61
N MET A 42 15.07 -0.03 2.34
CA MET A 42 15.16 1.39 2.62
C MET A 42 16.63 1.79 2.77
N SER A 43 17.15 2.54 1.80
CA SER A 43 17.90 3.71 2.23
C SER A 43 16.99 4.49 3.19
N ILE A 44 17.47 4.57 4.43
CA ILE A 44 16.91 4.98 5.72
C ILE A 44 16.05 6.27 5.76
N GLU A 45 15.76 6.91 4.64
CA GLU A 45 14.98 8.15 4.60
C GLU A 45 13.63 8.03 3.88
N LEU A 46 13.52 7.23 2.82
CA LEU A 46 12.36 7.22 1.92
C LEU A 46 11.11 6.57 2.54
N ALA A 47 11.26 5.43 3.24
CA ALA A 47 10.12 4.77 3.89
C ALA A 47 10.08 4.92 5.42
N LYS A 48 10.94 5.76 6.00
CA LYS A 48 10.86 6.11 7.43
C LYS A 48 9.51 6.74 7.77
N ASP A 49 8.97 7.55 6.86
CA ASP A 49 7.71 8.26 7.04
C ASP A 49 6.55 7.62 6.28
N VAL A 50 6.79 6.57 5.47
CA VAL A 50 5.73 5.84 4.77
C VAL A 50 5.01 4.91 5.76
N VAL A 51 3.71 5.13 5.94
CA VAL A 51 2.85 4.33 6.80
C VAL A 51 2.38 3.07 6.06
N GLY A 52 2.00 3.20 4.79
CA GLY A 52 1.48 2.08 4.00
C GLY A 52 0.71 2.52 2.77
N ILE A 53 -0.07 1.60 2.21
CA ILE A 53 -0.93 1.84 1.04
C ILE A 53 -2.38 1.81 1.52
N VAL A 54 -3.23 2.71 1.03
CA VAL A 54 -4.64 2.83 1.50
C VAL A 54 -5.40 1.51 1.46
N ALA A 55 -5.26 0.71 0.40
CA ALA A 55 -5.92 -0.59 0.28
C ALA A 55 -5.54 -1.59 1.39
N THR A 56 -4.40 -1.40 2.06
CA THR A 56 -3.97 -2.23 3.19
C THR A 56 -4.50 -1.73 4.53
N PHE A 57 -5.21 -0.59 4.55
CA PHE A 57 -5.71 0.02 5.78
C PHE A 57 -7.13 -0.41 6.10
N GLY A 58 -7.28 -1.03 7.27
CA GLY A 58 -8.57 -1.48 7.77
C GLY A 58 -9.09 -2.72 7.06
N LYS A 59 -10.09 -3.35 7.66
CA LYS A 59 -10.79 -4.50 7.09
C LYS A 59 -12.28 -4.22 7.16
N VAL A 60 -12.98 -4.51 6.08
CA VAL A 60 -14.42 -4.31 5.99
C VAL A 60 -15.11 -5.66 6.19
N GLY A 61 -16.05 -5.71 7.12
CA GLY A 61 -16.88 -6.89 7.34
C GLY A 61 -17.80 -7.13 6.14
N GLY A 62 -17.45 -8.12 5.31
CA GLY A 62 -18.26 -8.57 4.17
C GLY A 62 -17.76 -8.07 2.81
N GLU A 63 -17.72 -8.99 1.85
CA GLU A 63 -17.20 -8.76 0.50
C GLU A 63 -17.99 -7.70 -0.27
N ASN A 64 -19.32 -7.73 -0.18
CA ASN A 64 -20.20 -6.77 -0.87
C ASN A 64 -19.93 -5.33 -0.42
N ILE A 65 -19.73 -5.12 0.88
CA ILE A 65 -19.45 -3.79 1.44
C ILE A 65 -18.01 -3.37 1.08
N SER A 66 -17.06 -4.30 1.16
CA SER A 66 -15.67 -4.06 0.73
C SER A 66 -15.60 -3.61 -0.74
N ARG A 67 -16.34 -4.29 -1.63
CA ARG A 67 -16.42 -3.95 -3.05
C ARG A 67 -17.08 -2.59 -3.27
N LEU A 68 -18.17 -2.29 -2.57
CA LEU A 68 -18.86 -1.00 -2.66
C LEU A 68 -17.94 0.16 -2.24
N PHE A 69 -17.24 0.03 -1.12
CA PHE A 69 -16.29 1.05 -0.67
C PHE A 69 -15.10 1.18 -1.62
N SER A 70 -14.57 0.08 -2.14
CA SER A 70 -13.50 0.11 -3.14
C SER A 70 -13.91 0.84 -4.41
N TYR A 71 -15.16 0.66 -4.85
CA TYR A 71 -15.72 1.39 -5.99
C TYR A 71 -15.89 2.88 -5.69
N TYR A 72 -16.40 3.22 -4.51
CA TYR A 72 -16.62 4.60 -4.08
C TYR A 72 -15.32 5.39 -3.90
N ILE A 73 -14.31 4.77 -3.25
CA ILE A 73 -13.00 5.39 -3.01
C ILE A 73 -12.20 5.48 -4.32
N GLY A 74 -12.37 4.51 -5.21
CA GLY A 74 -11.68 4.47 -6.49
C GLY A 74 -10.27 3.87 -6.41
N LEU A 75 -9.79 3.39 -7.56
CA LEU A 75 -8.53 2.66 -7.67
C LEU A 75 -7.31 3.53 -7.30
N ASP A 76 -7.26 4.77 -7.78
CA ASP A 76 -6.11 5.66 -7.56
C ASP A 76 -5.92 5.97 -6.08
N THR A 77 -7.01 6.29 -5.38
CA THR A 77 -6.98 6.53 -3.93
C THR A 77 -6.68 5.26 -3.16
N MET A 78 -7.22 4.10 -3.57
CA MET A 78 -6.86 2.81 -2.95
C MET A 78 -5.37 2.46 -3.11
N MET A 79 -4.74 2.92 -4.20
CA MET A 79 -3.31 2.72 -4.47
C MET A 79 -2.42 3.85 -3.95
N ALA A 80 -2.98 4.85 -3.27
CA ALA A 80 -2.19 5.94 -2.72
C ALA A 80 -1.25 5.45 -1.61
N ILE A 81 -0.04 6.00 -1.60
CA ILE A 81 0.95 5.81 -0.53
C ILE A 81 0.68 6.86 0.54
N VAL A 82 0.56 6.42 1.79
CA VAL A 82 0.31 7.30 2.92
C VAL A 82 1.60 7.56 3.67
N CYS A 83 1.94 8.84 3.83
CA CYS A 83 3.08 9.31 4.61
C CYS A 83 2.61 10.00 5.90
N LYS A 84 3.39 9.85 6.97
CA LYS A 84 3.13 10.43 8.29
C LYS A 84 3.28 11.95 8.30
N ILE A 85 4.25 12.46 7.55
CA ILE A 85 4.58 13.89 7.50
C ILE A 85 4.86 14.33 6.06
N LEU A 86 4.71 15.63 5.80
CA LEU A 86 4.94 16.23 4.48
C LEU A 86 6.38 15.98 3.97
N LYS A 87 7.37 15.93 4.86
CA LYS A 87 8.76 15.58 4.49
C LYS A 87 8.83 14.20 3.83
N GLY A 88 8.06 13.23 4.32
CA GLY A 88 7.97 11.90 3.73
C GLY A 88 7.38 11.92 2.33
N VAL A 89 6.37 12.77 2.08
CA VAL A 89 5.83 12.97 0.72
C VAL A 89 6.88 13.56 -0.21
N LYS A 90 7.58 14.62 0.23
CA LYS A 90 8.66 15.25 -0.56
C LYS A 90 9.86 14.35 -0.80
N ALA A 91 10.05 13.29 0.00
CA ALA A 91 11.11 12.32 -0.24
C ALA A 91 10.75 11.33 -1.36
N LEU A 92 9.46 11.14 -1.66
CA LEU A 92 8.98 10.22 -2.71
C LEU A 92 9.13 10.77 -4.13
N GLU A 93 9.32 12.08 -4.27
CA GLU A 93 9.36 12.73 -5.58
C GLU A 93 10.38 13.86 -5.59
N THR A 94 11.13 13.94 -6.68
CA THR A 94 12.10 15.01 -6.93
C THR A 94 11.75 15.67 -8.25
N TYR A 95 11.80 16.99 -8.28
CA TYR A 95 11.57 17.80 -9.46
C TYR A 95 12.88 18.46 -9.87
N ASP A 96 13.11 18.64 -11.16
CA ASP A 96 14.22 19.44 -11.64
C ASP A 96 13.78 20.90 -11.84
N ASN A 97 14.61 21.72 -12.48
CA ASN A 97 14.27 23.13 -12.68
C ASN A 97 13.13 23.35 -13.70
N GLU A 98 12.77 22.33 -14.47
CA GLU A 98 11.71 22.35 -15.48
C GLU A 98 10.38 21.80 -14.95
N GLY A 99 10.38 21.24 -13.73
CA GLY A 99 9.24 20.62 -13.07
C GLY A 99 9.35 19.11 -13.06
#